data_AF-A0A948C4A9-F1
#
_entry.id   AF-A0A948C4A9-F1
#
_cell.length_a   1.000
_cell.length_b   1.000
_cell.length_c   1.000
_cell.angle_alpha   90.00
_cell.angle_beta   90.00
_cell.angle_gamma   90.00
#
_symmetry.space_group_name_H-M   'P 1'
#
loop_
_entity.id
_entity.type
_entity.pdbx_description
1 polymer ?
#
loop_
_entity_poly.entity_id
_entity_poly.type
_entity_poly.pdbx_seq_one_letter_code
_entity_poly.pdbx_strand_id
1 'polypeptide(L)' 'MVVMHRFVRKEYGPEYKTLFIGPCLAKKMEAKLYGIDYAITFQELQTIFNYNKENNIPHKNHFEIDVTEA' A
#
# COMPACT_ATOMS: atom_id res chain seq x y z
N MET A 1 -4.03 3.49 9.51
CA MET A 1 -4.34 4.01 8.17
C MET A 1 -4.29 5.54 8.13
N VAL A 2 -5.28 6.26 8.68
CA VAL A 2 -5.39 7.74 8.53
C VAL A 2 -4.24 8.52 9.16
N VAL A 3 -3.90 8.22 10.43
CA VAL A 3 -2.79 8.91 11.14
C VAL A 3 -1.48 8.69 10.40
N MET A 4 -1.20 7.45 10.00
CA MET A 4 0.01 7.14 9.24
C MET A 4 0.06 7.84 7.88
N HIS A 5 -1.06 7.93 7.17
CA HIS A 5 -1.12 8.69 5.92
C HIS A 5 -0.75 10.16 6.13
N ARG A 6 -1.32 10.80 7.16
CA ARG A 6 -1.01 12.19 7.51
C ARG A 6 0.44 12.38 7.93
N PHE A 7 0.99 11.43 8.68
CA PHE A 7 2.39 11.42 9.06
C PHE A 7 3.30 11.34 7.83
N VAL A 8 3.06 10.39 6.92
CA VAL A 8 3.87 10.23 5.70
C VAL A 8 3.83 11.50 4.86
N ARG A 9 2.63 12.08 4.66
CA ARG A 9 2.45 13.36 3.95
C ARG A 9 3.23 14.51 4.58
N LYS A 10 3.29 14.57 5.91
CA LYS A 10 3.91 15.65 6.67
C LYS A 10 5.43 15.54 6.70
N GLU A 11 5.96 14.34 6.95
CA GLU A 11 7.39 14.12 7.16
C GLU A 11 8.15 13.88 5.84
N TYR A 12 7.52 13.24 4.85
CA TYR A 12 8.19 12.84 3.61
C TYR A 12 7.71 13.62 2.39
N GLY A 13 6.50 14.19 2.42
CA GLY A 13 5.97 15.03 1.34
C GLY A 13 4.81 14.39 0.53
N PRO A 14 4.14 15.19 -0.32
CA PRO A 14 2.94 14.78 -1.05
C PRO A 14 3.18 13.82 -2.22
N GLU A 15 4.42 13.64 -2.66
CA GLU A 15 4.86 12.72 -3.71
C GLU A 15 4.78 11.25 -3.27
N TYR A 16 4.92 10.99 -1.97
CA TYR A 16 4.82 9.65 -1.40
C TYR A 16 3.36 9.17 -1.39
N LYS A 17 3.12 8.03 -2.01
CA LYS A 17 1.82 7.38 -2.06
C LYS A 17 1.69 6.35 -0.94
N THR A 18 0.54 6.31 -0.28
CA THR A 18 0.26 5.30 0.74
C THR A 18 -0.72 4.25 0.24
N LEU A 19 -0.36 2.97 0.40
CA LEU A 19 -1.23 1.83 0.19
C LEU A 19 -1.55 1.19 1.54
N PHE A 20 -2.82 1.16 1.91
CA PHE A 20 -3.29 0.39 3.06
C PHE A 20 -3.73 -1.02 2.64
N ILE A 21 -3.32 -2.03 3.40
CA ILE A 21 -3.68 -3.43 3.15
C ILE A 21 -4.33 -3.98 4.43
N GLY A 22 -5.55 -4.51 4.32
CA GLY A 22 -6.27 -5.05 5.48
C GLY A 22 -7.29 -6.13 5.14
N PRO A 23 -7.93 -6.76 6.15
CA PRO A 23 -8.85 -7.87 5.93
C PRO A 23 -10.24 -7.45 5.44
N CYS A 24 -10.58 -6.15 5.46
CA CYS A 24 -11.96 -5.69 5.38
C CYS A 24 -12.20 -4.66 4.27
N LEU A 25 -13.33 -4.79 3.57
CA LEU A 25 -13.78 -3.83 2.56
C LEU A 25 -14.12 -2.45 3.14
N ALA A 26 -14.59 -2.38 4.39
CA ALA A 26 -14.95 -1.13 5.04
C ALA A 26 -13.78 -0.13 5.08
N LYS A 27 -12.53 -0.62 5.15
CA LYS A 27 -11.34 0.22 5.12
C LYS A 27 -11.11 0.94 3.78
N LYS A 28 -11.66 0.43 2.67
CA LYS A 28 -11.66 1.17 1.40
C LYS A 28 -12.57 2.39 1.44
N MET A 29 -13.74 2.28 2.07
CA MET A 29 -14.64 3.41 2.24
C MET A 29 -14.00 4.49 3.13
N GLU A 30 -13.37 4.07 4.23
CA GLU A 30 -12.59 4.98 5.07
C GLU A 30 -11.43 5.63 4.29
N ALA A 31 -10.72 4.87 3.44
CA ALA A 31 -9.65 5.43 2.62
C ALA A 31 -10.13 6.55 1.70
N LYS A 32 -11.28 6.36 1.06
CA LYS A 32 -11.94 7.37 0.23
C LYS A 32 -12.38 8.59 1.03
N LEU A 33 -12.90 8.37 2.25
CA LEU A 33 -13.36 9.46 3.13
C LEU A 33 -12.20 10.32 3.66
N TYR A 34 -11.06 9.70 3.97
CA TYR A 34 -9.92 10.37 4.61
C TYR A 34 -8.76 10.69 3.65
N GLY A 35 -8.93 10.46 2.36
CA GLY A 35 -7.96 10.84 1.33
C GLY A 35 -6.70 9.97 1.26
N ILE A 36 -6.75 8.72 1.74
CA ILE A 36 -5.66 7.76 1.52
C ILE A 36 -5.62 7.38 0.05
N ASP A 37 -4.43 7.36 -0.55
CA ASP A 37 -4.29 7.15 -2.00
C ASP A 37 -4.85 5.80 -2.45
N TYR A 38 -4.54 4.71 -1.73
CA TYR A 38 -4.99 3.36 -2.10
C TYR A 38 -5.33 2.50 -0.87
N ALA A 39 -6.32 1.62 -1.02
CA ALA A 39 -6.63 0.59 -0.05
C ALA A 39 -7.07 -0.71 -0.75
N ILE A 40 -6.47 -1.83 -0.38
CA ILE A 40 -6.81 -3.17 -0.88
C ILE A 40 -7.05 -4.16 0.25
N THR A 41 -7.80 -5.21 -0.04
CA THR A 41 -8.03 -6.31 0.91
C THR A 41 -6.92 -7.37 0.80
N PHE A 42 -6.83 -8.26 1.80
CA PHE A 42 -5.95 -9.44 1.72
C PHE A 42 -6.31 -10.35 0.54
N GLN A 43 -7.60 -10.50 0.22
CA GLN A 43 -8.03 -11.29 -0.92
C GLN A 43 -7.55 -10.69 -2.24
N GLU A 44 -7.64 -9.37 -2.40
CA GLU A 44 -7.17 -8.69 -3.61
C GLU A 44 -5.65 -8.73 -3.73
N LEU A 45 -4.93 -8.60 -2.61
CA LEU A 45 -3.48 -8.80 -2.60
C LEU A 45 -3.12 -10.22 -3.06
N GLN A 46 -3.85 -11.24 -2.59
CA GLN A 46 -3.67 -12.62 -3.05
C GLN A 46 -3.97 -12.77 -4.55
N THR A 47 -5.03 -12.12 -5.05
CA THR A 47 -5.33 -12.11 -6.49
C THR A 47 -4.20 -11.51 -7.31
N ILE A 48 -3.58 -10.42 -6.84
CA ILE A 48 -2.41 -9.81 -7.50
C ILE A 48 -1.23 -10.79 -7.53
N PHE A 49 -0.95 -11.50 -6.42
CA PHE A 49 0.13 -12.49 -6.40
C PHE A 49 -0.13 -13.66 -7.34
N ASN A 50 -1.36 -14.17 -7.39
CA ASN A 50 -1.74 -15.26 -8.30
C ASN A 50 -1.60 -14.81 -9.76
N TYR A 51 -2.12 -13.63 -10.09
CA TYR A 51 -2.00 -13.05 -11.43
C TYR A 51 -0.54 -12.91 -11.86
N ASN A 52 0.33 -12.39 -10.98
CA ASN A 52 1.75 -12.25 -11.29
C ASN A 52 2.42 -13.61 -11.56
N LYS A 53 2.08 -14.63 -10.77
CA LYS A 53 2.60 -16.00 -10.94
C LYS A 53 2.13 -16.63 -12.25
N GLU A 54 0.84 -16.52 -12.57
CA GLU A 54 0.24 -17.07 -13.80
C GLU A 54 0.80 -16.42 -15.07
N ASN A 55 1.12 -15.13 -15.01
CA ASN A 55 1.63 -14.36 -16.14
C ASN A 55 3.15 -14.25 -16.19
N ASN A 56 3.88 -14.99 -15.33
CA ASN A 56 5.34 -14.96 -15.23
C ASN A 56 5.90 -13.53 -15.11
N ILE A 57 5.22 -12.65 -14.37
CA ILE A 57 5.65 -11.27 -14.18
C ILE A 57 6.89 -11.28 -13.28
N PRO A 58 8.04 -10.77 -13.74
CA PRO A 58 9.29 -10.83 -12.97
C PRO A 58 9.16 -10.05 -11.66
N HIS A 59 9.53 -10.68 -10.56
CA HIS A 59 9.65 -10.00 -9.27
C HIS A 59 11.02 -9.30 -9.19
N LYS A 60 11.04 -8.03 -8.78
CA LYS A 60 12.29 -7.41 -8.36
C LYS A 60 12.71 -8.08 -7.04
N ASN A 61 13.83 -8.80 -7.07
CA ASN A 61 14.37 -9.55 -5.92
C ASN A 61 14.97 -8.65 -4.82
N HIS A 62 15.09 -7.34 -5.08
CA HIS A 62 15.59 -6.36 -4.14
C HIS A 62 14.73 -5.10 -4.22
N PHE A 63 14.13 -4.75 -3.10
CA PHE A 63 13.79 -3.36 -2.81
C PHE A 63 14.91 -2.89 -1.89
N GLU A 64 15.78 -2.01 -2.38
CA GLU A 64 16.68 -1.26 -1.50
C GLU A 64 15.80 -0.31 -0.69
N ILE A 65 15.37 -0.77 0.48
CA ILE A 65 14.74 0.08 1.48
C ILE A 65 15.77 0.20 2.58
N ASP A 66 16.49 1.32 2.59
CA ASP A 66 17.34 1.68 3.72
C ASP A 66 16.40 2.08 4.87
N VAL A 67 16.17 1.14 5.80
CA VAL A 67 15.37 1.37 7.02
C VAL A 67 16.23 1.87 8.18
N THR A 68 17.51 2.18 7.92
CA THR A 68 18.50 2.56 8.94
C THR A 68 18.76 4.06 9.06
N GLU A 69 18.22 4.88 8.14
CA GLU A 69 18.21 6.34 8.29
C GLU A 69 16.93 6.81 9.00
N ALA A 70 16.86 6.60 10.32
CA ALA A 70 15.87 7.20 11.21
C ALA A 70 16.53 7.71 12.50
#